data_AF-A0A9J7BJ33-F1
#
_entry.id   AF-A0A9J7BJ33-F1
#
_cell.length_a   1.000
_cell.length_b   1.000
_cell.length_c   1.000
_cell.angle_alpha   90.00
_cell.angle_beta   90.00
_cell.angle_gamma   90.00
#
_symmetry.space_group_name_H-M   'P 1'
#
loop_
_entity.id
_entity.type
_entity.pdbx_description
1 polymer ?
#
loop_
_entity_poly.entity_id
_entity_poly.type
_entity_poly.pdbx_seq_one_letter_code
_entity_poly.pdbx_strand_id
1 'polypeptide(L)'
;MEIDQQSIMNALKDKGPEAWSAYLRRFEDDPQLTSRLSMQVIFHYAAPLAKDRESLDWGEVAVRAAELEARNCSGVEHENALLWAMNLRSWFICKMGSRSGHLVLDKEIILRWISEGLPLSVQPAREKAARFGATLTRGKVSSDSKGTQLIADDLRLLRRIKHRLNVAKVLQDCGQLTSDPELDEWLEIRELLP
;
A
#
# COMPACT_ATOMS: atom_id res chain seq x y z
N MET A 1 -1.86 29.83 7.62
CA MET A 1 -1.56 29.95 6.19
C MET A 1 -1.75 28.56 5.60
N GLU A 2 -2.89 28.35 4.95
CA GLU A 2 -3.23 27.09 4.29
C GLU A 2 -2.31 26.96 3.07
N ILE A 3 -1.51 25.88 3.00
CA ILE A 3 -0.68 25.64 1.83
C ILE A 3 -1.58 24.97 0.80
N ASP A 4 -1.99 25.74 -0.21
CA ASP A 4 -2.78 25.23 -1.33
C ASP A 4 -1.95 24.25 -2.18
N GLN A 5 -2.54 23.10 -2.52
CA GLN A 5 -1.94 22.08 -3.40
C GLN A 5 -1.48 22.70 -4.72
N GLN A 6 -2.24 23.66 -5.27
CA GLN A 6 -1.89 24.34 -6.52
C GLN A 6 -0.60 25.15 -6.38
N SER A 7 -0.35 25.76 -5.21
CA SER A 7 0.87 26.54 -4.95
C SER A 7 2.11 25.64 -4.94
N ILE A 8 2.02 24.46 -4.32
CA ILE A 8 3.12 23.48 -4.31
C ILE A 8 3.42 23.00 -5.72
N MET A 9 2.38 22.61 -6.46
CA MET A 9 2.53 22.16 -7.84
C MET A 9 3.17 23.24 -8.71
N ASN A 10 2.72 24.50 -8.59
CA ASN A 10 3.31 25.60 -9.35
C ASN A 10 4.78 25.85 -8.99
N ALA A 11 5.18 25.66 -7.73
CA ALA A 11 6.55 25.87 -7.29
C ALA A 11 7.50 24.72 -7.70
N LEU A 12 7.00 23.48 -7.76
CA LEU A 12 7.84 22.28 -7.86
C LEU A 12 7.69 21.48 -9.16
N LYS A 13 6.60 21.63 -9.93
CA LYS A 13 6.34 20.77 -11.12
C LYS A 13 7.50 20.77 -12.13
N ASP A 14 8.12 21.92 -12.34
CA ASP A 14 9.22 22.08 -13.30
C ASP A 14 10.60 21.80 -12.68
N LYS A 15 10.63 21.26 -11.46
CA LYS A 15 11.85 20.94 -10.72
C LYS A 15 12.12 19.43 -10.72
N GLY A 16 13.39 19.08 -10.58
CA GLY A 16 13.84 17.69 -10.47
C GLY A 16 13.50 17.02 -9.14
N PRO A 17 13.69 15.69 -9.04
CA PRO A 17 13.38 14.89 -7.85
C PRO A 17 14.15 15.35 -6.61
N GLU A 18 15.29 16.02 -6.75
CA GLU A 18 16.07 16.58 -5.64
C GLU A 18 15.32 17.72 -4.94
N ALA A 19 14.64 18.58 -5.70
CA ALA A 19 13.87 19.68 -5.15
C ALA A 19 12.63 19.18 -4.39
N TRP A 20 11.95 18.18 -4.95
CA TRP A 20 10.84 17.49 -4.28
C TRP A 20 11.32 16.76 -3.02
N SER A 21 12.46 16.07 -3.09
CA SER A 21 13.07 15.41 -1.94
C SER A 21 13.42 16.39 -0.83
N ALA A 22 14.00 17.55 -1.18
CA ALA A 22 14.30 18.60 -0.22
C ALA A 22 13.04 19.21 0.41
N TYR A 23 11.95 19.31 -0.37
CA TYR A 23 10.65 19.75 0.13
C TYR A 23 10.07 18.75 1.15
N LEU A 24 10.10 17.45 0.85
CA LEU A 24 9.58 16.40 1.73
C LEU A 24 10.34 16.29 3.06
N ARG A 25 11.66 16.53 3.09
CA ARG A 25 12.45 16.49 4.33
C ARG A 25 11.89 17.37 5.45
N ARG A 26 11.31 18.53 5.10
CA ARG A 26 10.71 19.46 6.08
C ARG A 26 9.58 18.81 6.88
N PHE A 27 8.88 17.87 6.28
CA PHE A 27 7.76 17.14 6.88
C PHE A 27 8.20 15.89 7.64
N GLU A 28 9.36 15.35 7.29
CA GLU A 28 9.97 14.25 8.03
C GLU A 28 10.56 14.74 9.36
N ASP A 29 11.14 15.94 9.35
CA ASP A 29 11.76 16.56 10.51
C ASP A 29 10.73 17.16 11.49
N ASP A 30 9.57 17.59 10.99
CA ASP A 30 8.49 18.17 11.80
C ASP A 30 7.12 17.53 11.51
N PRO A 31 6.72 16.52 12.31
CA PRO A 31 5.42 15.86 12.20
C PRO A 31 4.21 16.78 12.44
N GLN A 32 4.37 18.02 12.93
CA GLN A 32 3.25 18.93 13.07
C GLN A 32 2.86 19.59 11.75
N LEU A 33 3.82 19.75 10.83
CA LEU A 33 3.59 20.34 9.50
C LEU A 33 2.76 19.43 8.60
N THR A 34 2.81 18.13 8.84
CA THR A 34 2.18 17.12 7.98
C THR A 34 0.65 17.06 8.12
N SER A 35 0.10 17.48 9.26
CA SER A 35 -1.36 17.53 9.50
C SER A 35 -2.14 18.46 8.57
N ARG A 36 -1.45 19.32 7.82
CA ARG A 36 -2.06 20.41 7.03
C ARG A 36 -2.04 20.19 5.52
N LEU A 37 -1.34 19.16 5.03
CA LEU A 37 -1.15 18.96 3.60
C LEU A 37 -1.23 17.49 3.25
N SER A 38 -2.11 17.18 2.29
CA SER A 38 -2.21 15.84 1.71
C SER A 38 -0.98 15.56 0.82
N MET A 39 -0.20 14.56 1.18
CA MET A 39 0.96 14.09 0.42
C MET A 39 0.55 13.25 -0.79
N GLN A 40 -0.74 12.91 -0.92
CA GLN A 40 -1.30 12.17 -2.04
C GLN A 40 -1.02 12.84 -3.38
N VAL A 41 -1.14 14.18 -3.44
CA VAL A 41 -0.85 14.94 -4.68
C VAL A 41 0.60 14.74 -5.11
N ILE A 42 1.55 14.72 -4.16
CA ILE A 42 2.97 14.51 -4.44
C ILE A 42 3.19 13.08 -4.94
N PHE A 43 2.59 12.08 -4.29
CA PHE A 43 2.64 10.69 -4.76
C PHE A 43 2.09 10.55 -6.19
N HIS A 44 0.90 11.10 -6.45
CA HIS A 44 0.25 11.00 -7.75
C HIS A 44 0.97 11.77 -8.86
N TYR A 45 1.77 12.78 -8.51
CA TYR A 45 2.65 13.45 -9.46
C TYR A 45 3.95 12.66 -9.72
N ALA A 46 4.62 12.21 -8.65
CA ALA A 46 5.94 11.60 -8.73
C ALA A 46 5.89 10.15 -9.24
N ALA A 47 4.87 9.35 -8.88
CA ALA A 47 4.82 7.93 -9.23
C ALA A 47 4.72 7.67 -10.75
N PRO A 48 3.92 8.40 -11.54
CA PRO A 48 3.95 8.28 -13.00
C PRO A 48 5.31 8.65 -13.59
N LEU A 49 5.90 9.78 -13.15
CA LEU A 49 7.24 10.20 -13.60
C LEU A 49 8.31 9.14 -13.28
N ALA A 50 8.22 8.51 -12.11
CA ALA A 50 9.10 7.43 -11.70
C ALA A 50 9.01 6.24 -12.65
N LYS A 51 7.79 5.84 -13.04
CA LYS A 51 7.56 4.71 -13.95
C LYS A 51 7.95 5.04 -15.39
N ASP A 52 7.47 6.17 -15.92
CA ASP A 52 7.68 6.56 -17.32
C ASP A 52 9.15 6.79 -17.66
N ARG A 53 9.91 7.29 -16.69
CA ARG A 53 11.34 7.58 -16.84
C ARG A 53 12.24 6.49 -16.25
N GLU A 54 11.65 5.43 -15.69
CA GLU A 54 12.36 4.39 -14.93
C GLU A 54 13.35 5.02 -13.90
N SER A 55 12.92 6.06 -13.19
CA SER A 55 13.77 6.88 -12.32
C SER A 55 13.58 6.51 -10.85
N LEU A 56 14.64 5.97 -10.24
CA LEU A 56 14.65 5.66 -8.80
C LEU A 56 14.49 6.90 -7.93
N ASP A 57 15.07 8.05 -8.31
CA ASP A 57 14.95 9.29 -7.54
C ASP A 57 13.50 9.76 -7.44
N TRP A 58 12.75 9.69 -8.55
CA TRP A 58 11.30 9.95 -8.52
C TRP A 58 10.53 8.86 -7.76
N GLY A 59 10.98 7.61 -7.85
CA GLY A 59 10.43 6.50 -7.05
C GLY A 59 10.57 6.76 -5.55
N GLU A 60 11.72 7.29 -5.11
CA GLU A 60 11.96 7.66 -3.72
C GLU A 60 11.07 8.80 -3.28
N VAL A 61 10.93 9.86 -4.09
CA VAL A 61 10.00 10.97 -3.81
C VAL A 61 8.58 10.45 -3.60
N ALA A 62 8.09 9.61 -4.52
CA ALA A 62 6.74 9.06 -4.43
C ALA A 62 6.56 8.19 -3.18
N VAL A 63 7.47 7.24 -2.94
CA VAL A 63 7.42 6.36 -1.78
C VAL A 63 7.43 7.15 -0.47
N ARG A 64 8.31 8.15 -0.34
CA ARG A 64 8.38 9.01 0.86
C ARG A 64 7.08 9.80 1.06
N ALA A 65 6.50 10.33 -0.01
CA ALA A 65 5.22 11.04 0.07
C ALA A 65 4.09 10.11 0.57
N ALA A 66 4.01 8.88 0.05
CA ALA A 66 3.03 7.90 0.51
C ALA A 66 3.24 7.48 1.97
N GLU A 67 4.49 7.32 2.41
CA GLU A 67 4.79 7.00 3.81
C GLU A 67 4.49 8.16 4.76
N LEU A 68 4.76 9.39 4.34
CA LEU A 68 4.34 10.57 5.08
C LEU A 68 2.83 10.65 5.18
N GLU A 69 2.07 10.42 4.10
CA GLU A 69 0.61 10.35 4.14
C GLU A 69 0.13 9.31 5.16
N ALA A 70 0.70 8.10 5.11
CA ALA A 70 0.35 7.02 6.03
C ALA A 70 0.57 7.43 7.50
N ARG A 71 1.61 8.20 7.82
CA ARG A 71 1.84 8.70 9.19
C ARG A 71 0.80 9.71 9.67
N ASN A 72 0.14 10.42 8.75
CA ASN A 72 -0.81 11.50 9.09
C ASN A 72 -2.26 11.03 9.11
N CYS A 73 -2.53 9.90 8.47
CA CYS A 73 -3.85 9.32 8.37
C CYS A 73 -4.01 8.12 9.31
N SER A 74 -5.26 7.72 9.54
CA SER A 74 -5.58 6.48 10.26
C SER A 74 -6.57 5.66 9.43
N GLY A 75 -6.87 4.43 9.88
CA GLY A 75 -7.91 3.63 9.25
C GLY A 75 -7.61 3.25 7.80
N VAL A 76 -8.54 3.54 6.89
CA VAL A 76 -8.49 3.10 5.48
C VAL A 76 -7.49 3.92 4.68
N GLU A 77 -7.40 5.20 4.96
CA GLU A 77 -6.50 6.15 4.29
C GLU A 77 -5.03 5.78 4.57
N HIS A 78 -4.72 5.41 5.82
CA HIS A 78 -3.41 4.87 6.20
C HIS A 78 -3.04 3.64 5.37
N GLU A 79 -3.95 2.65 5.30
CA GLU A 79 -3.73 1.40 4.57
C GLU A 79 -3.57 1.64 3.07
N ASN A 80 -4.36 2.55 2.49
CA ASN A 80 -4.26 2.91 1.08
C ASN A 80 -2.92 3.57 0.75
N ALA A 81 -2.45 4.49 1.60
CA ALA A 81 -1.17 5.15 1.42
C ALA A 81 0.00 4.14 1.47
N LEU A 82 -0.01 3.20 2.43
CA LEU A 82 0.97 2.12 2.46
C LEU A 82 0.88 1.23 1.22
N LEU A 83 -0.33 0.84 0.81
CA LEU A 83 -0.55 0.01 -0.38
C LEU A 83 0.01 0.68 -1.65
N TRP A 84 -0.13 2.00 -1.80
CA TRP A 84 0.45 2.74 -2.90
C TRP A 84 1.98 2.65 -2.92
N ALA A 85 2.63 2.85 -1.76
CA ALA A 85 4.08 2.71 -1.64
C ALA A 85 4.54 1.30 -2.02
N MET A 86 3.85 0.27 -1.53
CA MET A 86 4.24 -1.13 -1.77
C MET A 86 4.01 -1.57 -3.21
N ASN A 87 2.95 -1.11 -3.87
CA ASN A 87 2.73 -1.32 -5.31
C ASN A 87 3.83 -0.67 -6.16
N LEU A 88 4.29 0.53 -5.77
CA LEU A 88 5.35 1.20 -6.50
C LEU A 88 6.69 0.47 -6.32
N ARG A 89 7.01 0.07 -5.08
CA ARG A 89 8.20 -0.72 -4.77
C ARG A 89 8.21 -2.05 -5.52
N SER A 90 7.11 -2.81 -5.52
CA SER A 90 7.06 -4.10 -6.20
C SER A 90 7.28 -3.95 -7.71
N TRP A 91 6.73 -2.91 -8.33
CA TRP A 91 6.99 -2.59 -9.73
C TRP A 91 8.48 -2.36 -10.00
N PHE A 92 9.13 -1.51 -9.20
CA PHE A 92 10.56 -1.22 -9.36
C PHE A 92 11.44 -2.43 -9.08
N ILE A 93 11.12 -3.24 -8.06
CA ILE A 93 11.83 -4.47 -7.73
C ILE A 93 11.73 -5.49 -8.87
N CYS A 94 10.55 -5.68 -9.46
CA CYS A 94 10.41 -6.56 -10.60
C CYS A 94 11.15 -6.05 -11.85
N LYS A 95 11.26 -4.74 -12.01
CA LYS A 95 11.92 -4.12 -13.17
C LYS A 95 13.45 -4.08 -13.03
N MET A 96 13.97 -3.82 -11.84
CA MET A 96 15.38 -3.48 -11.60
C MET A 96 16.10 -4.45 -10.66
N GLY A 97 15.38 -5.43 -10.09
CA GLY A 97 15.88 -6.34 -9.07
C GLY A 97 15.89 -5.72 -7.68
N SER A 98 15.82 -6.59 -6.66
CA SER A 98 15.88 -6.14 -5.26
C SER A 98 17.30 -5.74 -4.84
N ARG A 99 17.40 -4.73 -3.95
CA ARG A 99 18.63 -4.28 -3.30
C ARG A 99 18.37 -4.00 -1.82
N SER A 100 19.03 -4.75 -0.94
CA SER A 100 18.90 -4.59 0.50
C SER A 100 19.29 -3.17 0.94
N GLY A 101 18.51 -2.58 1.86
CA GLY A 101 18.71 -1.24 2.40
C GLY A 101 18.28 -0.09 1.49
N HIS A 102 17.93 -0.36 0.23
CA HIS A 102 17.47 0.68 -0.69
C HIS A 102 15.99 1.00 -0.46
N LEU A 103 15.64 2.28 -0.31
CA LEU A 103 14.29 2.72 0.05
C LEU A 103 13.18 2.12 -0.85
N VAL A 104 13.40 2.12 -2.16
CA VAL A 104 12.46 1.60 -3.17
C VAL A 104 12.68 0.11 -3.50
N LEU A 105 13.92 -0.36 -3.51
CA LEU A 105 14.29 -1.69 -4.05
C LEU A 105 14.46 -2.77 -2.98
N ASP A 106 14.31 -2.43 -1.70
CA ASP A 106 14.40 -3.42 -0.63
C ASP A 106 13.08 -4.19 -0.49
N LYS A 107 13.09 -5.46 -0.91
CA LYS A 107 11.92 -6.34 -0.82
C LYS A 107 11.57 -6.70 0.62
N GLU A 108 12.53 -6.62 1.55
CA GLU A 108 12.29 -6.94 2.97
C GLU A 108 11.32 -5.94 3.61
N ILE A 109 11.22 -4.72 3.07
CA ILE A 109 10.20 -3.74 3.47
C ILE A 109 8.80 -4.24 3.10
N ILE A 110 8.64 -4.77 1.88
CA ILE A 110 7.36 -5.32 1.42
C ILE A 110 7.00 -6.58 2.21
N LEU A 111 7.96 -7.49 2.41
CA LEU A 111 7.74 -8.74 3.15
C LEU A 111 7.30 -8.47 4.58
N ARG A 112 8.00 -7.59 5.29
CA ARG A 112 7.62 -7.17 6.63
C ARG A 112 6.22 -6.57 6.67
N TRP A 113 5.92 -5.68 5.73
CA TRP A 113 4.57 -5.12 5.61
C TRP A 113 3.55 -6.23 5.39
N ILE A 114 3.76 -7.19 4.48
CA ILE A 114 2.84 -8.32 4.28
C ILE A 114 2.63 -9.07 5.60
N SER A 115 3.70 -9.52 6.27
CA SER A 115 3.61 -10.29 7.52
C SER A 115 2.87 -9.54 8.62
N GLU A 116 3.15 -8.25 8.83
CA GLU A 116 2.46 -7.42 9.83
C GLU A 116 0.96 -7.26 9.51
N GLY A 117 0.57 -7.40 8.25
CA GLY A 117 -0.80 -7.25 7.78
C GLY A 117 -1.63 -8.52 7.67
N LEU A 118 -1.10 -9.66 8.13
CA LEU A 118 -1.77 -10.95 8.17
C LEU A 118 -2.14 -11.31 9.62
N PRO A 119 -3.19 -10.69 10.21
CA PRO A 119 -3.52 -10.89 11.62
C PRO A 119 -4.22 -12.23 11.91
N LEU A 120 -4.51 -13.02 10.87
CA LEU A 120 -5.15 -14.32 10.95
C LEU A 120 -4.17 -15.36 10.42
N SER A 121 -4.40 -16.63 10.72
CA SER A 121 -3.83 -17.71 9.92
C SER A 121 -4.67 -17.96 8.65
N VAL A 122 -4.12 -18.70 7.70
CA VAL A 122 -4.74 -19.03 6.40
C VAL A 122 -6.13 -19.66 6.60
N GLN A 123 -6.27 -20.58 7.55
CA GLN A 123 -7.49 -21.35 7.76
C GLN A 123 -8.69 -20.50 8.22
N PRO A 124 -8.60 -19.66 9.28
CA PRO A 124 -9.64 -18.70 9.63
C PRO A 124 -10.00 -17.73 8.51
N ALA A 125 -9.03 -17.29 7.70
CA ALA A 125 -9.31 -16.42 6.55
C ALA A 125 -10.11 -17.15 5.47
N ARG A 126 -9.75 -18.41 5.16
CA ARG A 126 -10.48 -19.29 4.24
C ARG A 126 -11.93 -19.53 4.71
N GLU A 127 -12.12 -19.81 5.99
CA GLU A 127 -13.44 -19.99 6.58
C GLU A 127 -14.29 -18.71 6.51
N LYS A 128 -13.70 -17.54 6.84
CA LYS A 128 -14.36 -16.24 6.69
C LYS A 128 -14.78 -16.00 5.24
N ALA A 129 -13.88 -16.19 4.28
CA ALA A 129 -14.16 -16.02 2.85
C ALA A 129 -15.29 -16.93 2.35
N ALA A 130 -15.29 -18.21 2.72
CA ALA A 130 -16.34 -19.16 2.36
C ALA A 130 -17.72 -18.75 2.91
N ARG A 131 -17.77 -18.25 4.15
CA ARG A 131 -19.03 -17.74 4.75
C ARG A 131 -19.59 -16.55 3.98
N PHE A 132 -18.76 -15.67 3.45
CA PHE A 132 -19.22 -14.56 2.61
C PHE A 132 -19.80 -15.02 1.29
N GLY A 133 -19.11 -15.93 0.59
CA GLY A 133 -19.63 -16.50 -0.66
C GLY A 133 -21.02 -17.12 -0.47
N ALA A 134 -21.21 -17.87 0.62
CA ALA A 134 -22.50 -18.46 0.98
C ALA A 134 -23.57 -17.42 1.36
N THR A 135 -23.19 -16.34 2.05
CA THR A 135 -24.12 -15.29 2.51
C THR A 135 -24.62 -14.43 1.36
N LEU A 136 -23.74 -14.03 0.42
CA LEU A 136 -24.09 -13.29 -0.79
C LEU A 136 -25.01 -14.10 -1.69
N THR A 137 -24.73 -15.40 -1.86
CA THR A 137 -25.55 -16.30 -2.70
C THR A 137 -26.96 -16.52 -2.13
N ARG A 138 -27.11 -16.48 -0.81
CA ARG A 138 -28.41 -16.73 -0.13
C ARG A 138 -29.27 -15.49 0.07
N GLY A 139 -28.81 -14.29 -0.31
CA GLY A 139 -29.54 -13.03 -0.17
C GLY A 139 -29.98 -12.68 1.25
N LYS A 140 -29.42 -13.36 2.27
CA LYS A 140 -29.89 -13.32 3.65
C LYS A 140 -28.99 -12.40 4.47
N VAL A 141 -29.13 -11.09 4.26
CA VAL A 141 -28.55 -10.10 5.18
C VAL A 141 -29.48 -10.03 6.38
N SER A 142 -29.00 -10.49 7.54
CA SER A 142 -29.73 -10.36 8.79
C SER A 142 -30.04 -8.89 9.05
N SER A 143 -31.29 -8.54 9.39
CA SER A 143 -31.69 -7.16 9.74
C SER A 143 -31.10 -6.67 11.07
N ASP A 144 -30.28 -7.48 11.74
CA ASP A 144 -29.55 -7.09 12.94
C ASP A 144 -28.33 -6.21 12.57
N SER A 145 -28.29 -5.01 13.16
CA SER A 145 -27.24 -4.02 12.91
C SER A 145 -25.86 -4.50 13.37
N LYS A 146 -25.80 -5.30 14.45
CA LYS A 146 -24.53 -5.89 14.93
C LYS A 146 -23.99 -6.92 13.96
N GLY A 147 -24.84 -7.83 13.47
CA GLY A 147 -24.45 -8.83 12.47
C GLY A 147 -23.95 -8.17 11.18
N THR A 148 -24.59 -7.10 10.72
CA THR A 148 -24.19 -6.34 9.53
C THR A 148 -22.82 -5.68 9.70
N GLN A 149 -22.54 -5.10 10.86
CA GLN A 149 -21.25 -4.46 11.14
C GLN A 149 -20.10 -5.48 11.16
N LEU A 150 -20.28 -6.63 11.81
CA LEU A 150 -19.29 -7.71 11.83
C LEU A 150 -18.96 -8.21 10.41
N ILE A 151 -19.96 -8.37 9.57
CA ILE A 151 -19.82 -8.73 8.15
C ILE A 151 -19.00 -7.67 7.41
N ALA A 152 -19.28 -6.38 7.62
CA ALA A 152 -18.55 -5.31 6.96
C ALA A 152 -17.06 -5.27 7.40
N ASP A 153 -16.78 -5.49 8.68
CA ASP A 153 -15.41 -5.47 9.20
C ASP A 153 -14.59 -6.67 8.74
N ASP A 154 -15.20 -7.86 8.74
CA ASP A 154 -14.58 -9.05 8.16
C ASP A 154 -14.30 -8.87 6.66
N LEU A 155 -15.22 -8.25 5.90
CA LEU A 155 -15.01 -7.97 4.48
C LEU A 155 -13.85 -7.00 4.25
N ARG A 156 -13.76 -5.93 5.05
CA ARG A 156 -12.63 -4.98 5.02
C ARG A 156 -11.31 -5.67 5.33
N LEU A 157 -11.30 -6.55 6.34
CA LEU A 157 -10.13 -7.33 6.70
C LEU A 157 -9.66 -8.21 5.53
N LEU A 158 -10.56 -9.00 4.94
CA LEU A 158 -10.19 -9.90 3.84
C LEU A 158 -9.71 -9.14 2.60
N ARG A 159 -10.30 -7.98 2.27
CA ARG A 159 -9.82 -7.12 1.18
C ARG A 159 -8.41 -6.61 1.44
N ARG A 160 -8.11 -6.17 2.67
CA ARG A 160 -6.74 -5.73 3.05
C ARG A 160 -5.73 -6.86 2.87
N ILE A 161 -6.08 -8.08 3.32
CA ILE A 161 -5.25 -9.27 3.10
C ILE A 161 -5.04 -9.49 1.60
N LYS A 162 -6.10 -9.49 0.79
CA LYS A 162 -6.01 -9.67 -0.67
C LYS A 162 -5.10 -8.63 -1.33
N HIS A 163 -5.20 -7.35 -0.95
CA HIS A 163 -4.33 -6.31 -1.48
C HIS A 163 -2.85 -6.56 -1.18
N ARG A 164 -2.52 -7.01 0.03
CA ARG A 164 -1.15 -7.40 0.40
C ARG A 164 -0.66 -8.61 -0.41
N LEU A 165 -1.51 -9.62 -0.56
CA LEU A 165 -1.20 -10.81 -1.36
C LEU A 165 -1.07 -10.51 -2.86
N ASN A 166 -1.75 -9.48 -3.37
CA ASN A 166 -1.54 -9.03 -4.75
C ASN A 166 -0.12 -8.48 -4.94
N VAL A 167 0.39 -7.69 -3.99
CA VAL A 167 1.77 -7.22 -4.02
C VAL A 167 2.75 -8.40 -3.91
N ALA A 168 2.48 -9.34 -3.00
CA ALA A 168 3.28 -10.56 -2.86
C ALA A 168 3.36 -11.36 -4.16
N LYS A 169 2.21 -11.57 -4.83
CA LYS A 169 2.16 -12.28 -6.11
C LYS A 169 3.01 -11.60 -7.17
N VAL A 170 2.96 -10.27 -7.27
CA VAL A 170 3.80 -9.53 -8.23
C VAL A 170 5.28 -9.86 -8.02
N LEU A 171 5.74 -9.89 -6.76
CA LEU A 171 7.12 -10.28 -6.45
C LEU A 171 7.41 -11.77 -6.74
N GLN A 172 6.44 -12.66 -6.50
CA GLN A 172 6.57 -14.09 -6.84
C GLN A 172 6.70 -14.29 -8.36
N ASP A 173 5.85 -13.61 -9.13
CA ASP A 173 5.79 -13.70 -10.60
C ASP A 173 7.08 -13.23 -11.26
N CYS A 174 7.78 -12.26 -10.66
CA CYS A 174 9.07 -11.78 -11.15
C CYS A 174 10.29 -12.46 -10.49
N GLY A 175 10.08 -13.57 -9.77
CA GLY A 175 11.14 -14.40 -9.19
C GLY A 175 11.90 -13.73 -8.03
N GLN A 176 11.31 -12.73 -7.39
CA GLN A 176 11.95 -11.99 -6.28
C GLN A 176 11.63 -12.59 -4.91
N LEU A 177 10.62 -13.45 -4.83
CA LEU A 177 10.30 -14.23 -3.63
C LEU A 177 10.93 -15.62 -3.72
N THR A 178 11.61 -16.00 -2.64
CA THR A 178 11.97 -17.39 -2.39
C THR A 178 10.70 -18.14 -1.97
N SER A 179 10.57 -19.42 -2.33
CA SER A 179 9.47 -20.25 -1.85
C SER A 179 9.40 -20.24 -0.33
N ASP A 180 8.30 -19.72 0.20
CA ASP A 180 7.96 -19.68 1.62
C ASP A 180 6.63 -20.43 1.75
N PRO A 181 6.61 -21.60 2.43
CA PRO A 181 5.40 -22.41 2.55
C PRO A 181 4.20 -21.63 3.09
N GLU A 182 4.40 -20.74 4.05
CA GLU A 182 3.31 -19.97 4.65
C GLU A 182 2.73 -18.97 3.65
N LEU A 183 3.59 -18.25 2.93
CA LEU A 183 3.15 -17.29 1.92
C LEU A 183 2.52 -17.99 0.72
N ASP A 184 3.03 -19.15 0.33
CA ASP A 184 2.48 -19.96 -0.76
C ASP A 184 1.04 -20.41 -0.42
N GLU A 185 0.78 -20.89 0.79
CA GLU A 185 -0.59 -21.20 1.26
C GLU A 185 -1.53 -20.00 1.20
N TRP A 186 -1.04 -18.81 1.57
CA TRP A 186 -1.81 -17.58 1.44
C TRP A 186 -2.13 -17.23 -0.02
N LEU A 187 -1.15 -17.36 -0.90
CA LEU A 187 -1.30 -17.06 -2.32
C LEU A 187 -2.30 -18.02 -2.99
N GLU A 188 -2.38 -19.28 -2.56
CA GLU A 188 -3.38 -20.24 -3.04
C GLU A 188 -4.83 -19.79 -2.75
N ILE A 189 -5.08 -19.20 -1.58
CA ILE A 189 -6.44 -18.78 -1.19
C ILE A 189 -6.79 -17.37 -1.67
N ARG A 190 -5.83 -16.64 -2.26
CA ARG A 190 -5.99 -15.23 -2.67
C ARG A 190 -7.22 -15.00 -3.55
N GLU A 191 -7.46 -15.88 -4.52
CA GLU A 191 -8.60 -15.76 -5.45
C GLU A 191 -9.95 -16.01 -4.78
N LEU A 192 -9.96 -16.67 -3.61
CA LEU A 192 -11.16 -16.88 -2.80
C LEU A 192 -11.50 -15.66 -1.95
N LEU A 193 -10.54 -14.74 -1.77
CA LEU A 193 -10.76 -13.52 -1.01
C LEU A 193 -11.57 -12.51 -1.85
N PRO A 194 -12.46 -11.72 -1.22
CA PRO A 194 -13.23 -10.66 -1.86
C PRO A 194 -12.33 -9.56 -2.44
#